data_AF-A0A1A8SGD6-F1
#
_entry.id   AF-A0A1A8SGD6-F1
#
_cell.length_a   1.000
_cell.length_b   1.000
_cell.length_c   1.000
_cell.angle_alpha   90.00
_cell.angle_beta   90.00
_cell.angle_gamma   90.00
#
_symmetry.space_group_name_H-M   'P 1'
#
loop_
_entity.id
_entity.type
_entity.pdbx_description
1 polymer ?
#
loop_
_entity_poly.entity_id
_entity_poly.type
_entity_poly.pdbx_seq_one_letter_code
_entity_poly.pdbx_strand_id
1 'polypeptide(L)'
;MEPERKRKVSAVWDHFDLLTANKVKCCICSAEFFYTNKSTSSMLRHYRVKHENEEEATRTNTESRKIALDQAVLNFIIKDCQPLSIVESEGFRGLIQVLDPSYVLPTRK
;
A
#
# COMPACT_ATOMS: atom_id res chain seq x y z
N MET A 1 -30.98 -6.84 -21.21
CA MET A 1 -29.55 -7.02 -21.49
C MET A 1 -28.90 -7.38 -20.17
N GLU A 2 -28.54 -8.65 -19.98
CA GLU A 2 -28.06 -9.18 -18.69
C GLU A 2 -26.61 -8.73 -18.40
N PRO A 3 -26.26 -8.39 -17.14
CA PRO A 3 -24.86 -8.16 -16.77
C PRO A 3 -24.16 -9.50 -16.56
N GLU A 4 -23.23 -9.83 -17.47
CA GLU A 4 -22.45 -11.07 -17.42
C GLU A 4 -21.61 -11.19 -16.15
N ARG A 5 -21.66 -12.39 -15.57
CA ARG A 5 -21.02 -12.84 -14.33
C ARG A 5 -19.49 -12.72 -14.44
N LYS A 6 -18.90 -11.70 -13.80
CA LYS A 6 -17.44 -11.47 -13.79
C LYS A 6 -16.70 -12.67 -13.18
N ARG A 7 -16.06 -13.49 -14.02
CA ARG A 7 -15.14 -14.56 -13.58
C ARG A 7 -13.94 -13.92 -12.87
N LYS A 8 -13.51 -14.51 -11.75
CA LYS A 8 -12.31 -14.09 -11.01
C LYS A 8 -11.10 -14.27 -11.94
N VAL A 9 -10.60 -13.17 -12.49
CA VAL A 9 -9.40 -13.16 -13.32
C VAL A 9 -8.18 -13.29 -12.40
N SER A 10 -7.03 -13.75 -12.92
CA SER A 10 -5.83 -14.02 -12.11
C SER A 10 -5.37 -12.79 -11.30
N ALA A 11 -4.77 -13.01 -10.13
CA ALA A 11 -4.34 -11.96 -9.19
C ALA A 11 -3.46 -10.85 -9.81
N VAL A 12 -2.78 -11.14 -10.93
CA VAL A 12 -2.00 -10.13 -11.67
C VAL A 12 -2.85 -8.93 -12.12
N TRP A 13 -4.16 -9.10 -12.34
CA TRP A 13 -5.05 -8.02 -12.78
C TRP A 13 -5.25 -6.92 -11.74
N ASP A 14 -4.90 -7.15 -10.48
CA ASP A 14 -4.97 -6.11 -9.44
C ASP A 14 -4.02 -4.93 -9.72
N HIS A 15 -3.05 -5.11 -10.64
CA HIS A 15 -2.05 -4.12 -11.01
C HIS A 15 -2.19 -3.59 -12.46
N PHE A 16 -3.23 -3.99 -13.19
CA PHE A 16 -3.41 -3.61 -14.60
C PHE A 16 -4.84 -3.21 -14.95
N ASP A 17 -4.98 -2.10 -15.66
CA ASP A 17 -6.24 -1.63 -16.22
C ASP A 17 -6.41 -2.11 -17.67
N LEU A 18 -7.61 -2.61 -17.99
CA LEU A 18 -7.98 -2.97 -19.35
C LEU A 18 -8.41 -1.70 -20.12
N LEU A 19 -7.61 -1.29 -21.11
CA LEU A 19 -7.97 -0.16 -21.99
C LEU A 19 -8.85 -0.60 -23.16
N THR A 20 -8.56 -1.76 -23.74
CA THR A 20 -9.28 -2.31 -24.90
C THR A 20 -9.20 -3.83 -24.85
N ALA A 21 -9.98 -4.54 -25.68
CA ALA A 21 -10.03 -6.00 -25.72
C ALA A 21 -8.66 -6.70 -25.78
N ASN A 22 -7.64 -6.07 -26.37
CA ASN A 22 -6.28 -6.60 -26.48
C ASN A 22 -5.19 -5.65 -25.94
N LYS A 23 -5.55 -4.58 -25.20
CA LYS A 23 -4.62 -3.56 -24.72
C LYS A 23 -4.81 -3.31 -23.23
N VAL A 24 -3.71 -3.38 -22.47
CA VAL A 24 -3.68 -3.17 -21.02
C VAL A 24 -2.70 -2.07 -20.65
N LYS A 25 -2.94 -1.43 -19.51
CA LYS A 25 -2.09 -0.41 -18.90
C LYS A 25 -1.66 -0.89 -17.52
N CYS A 26 -0.37 -0.81 -17.20
CA CYS A 26 0.13 -1.06 -15.85
C CYS A 26 -0.17 0.15 -14.93
N CYS A 27 -0.73 -0.09 -13.76
CA CYS A 27 -1.07 0.98 -12.81
C CYS A 27 0.16 1.54 -12.05
N ILE A 28 1.29 0.81 -12.07
CA ILE A 28 2.51 1.19 -11.33
C ILE A 28 3.40 2.11 -12.16
N CYS A 29 3.67 1.77 -13.43
CA CYS A 29 4.52 2.58 -14.31
C CYS A 29 3.79 3.18 -15.52
N SER A 30 2.46 3.07 -15.58
CA SER A 30 1.66 3.55 -16.72
C SER A 30 2.04 2.97 -18.09
N ALA A 31 2.83 1.89 -18.14
CA ALA A 31 3.23 1.26 -19.39
C ALA A 31 2.02 0.58 -20.06
N GLU A 32 1.85 0.84 -21.35
CA GLU A 32 0.78 0.25 -22.16
C GLU A 32 1.34 -0.81 -23.09
N PHE A 33 0.65 -1.95 -23.20
CA PHE A 33 1.06 -2.99 -24.13
C PHE A 33 -0.11 -3.86 -24.56
N PHE A 34 0.08 -4.54 -25.69
CA PHE A 34 -0.85 -5.51 -26.20
C PHE A 34 -0.65 -6.88 -25.55
N TYR A 35 -1.74 -7.61 -25.37
CA TYR A 35 -1.71 -9.00 -24.92
C TYR A 35 -2.52 -9.87 -25.88
N THR A 36 -2.04 -11.09 -26.12
CA THR A 36 -2.63 -12.02 -27.08
C THR A 36 -3.39 -13.13 -26.36
N ASN A 37 -4.47 -13.61 -26.98
CA ASN A 37 -5.23 -14.80 -26.52
C ASN A 37 -5.70 -14.75 -25.06
N LYS A 38 -5.96 -13.55 -24.53
CA LYS A 38 -6.31 -13.34 -23.12
C LYS A 38 -5.26 -13.89 -22.13
N SER A 39 -4.02 -14.10 -22.58
CA SER A 39 -2.93 -14.62 -21.76
C SER A 39 -2.40 -13.55 -20.82
N THR A 40 -2.17 -13.93 -19.55
CA THR A 40 -1.59 -13.03 -18.55
C THR A 40 -0.07 -13.09 -18.47
N SER A 41 0.58 -13.90 -19.30
CA SER A 41 2.05 -14.10 -19.28
C SER A 41 2.82 -12.81 -19.55
N SER A 42 2.34 -11.97 -20.49
CA SER A 42 2.99 -10.68 -20.80
C SER A 42 2.91 -9.70 -19.63
N MET A 43 1.76 -9.65 -18.93
CA MET A 43 1.56 -8.82 -17.75
C MET A 43 2.40 -9.30 -16.58
N LEU A 44 2.41 -10.61 -16.32
CA LEU A 44 3.19 -11.21 -15.25
C LEU A 44 4.70 -11.02 -15.49
N ARG A 45 5.18 -11.21 -16.73
CA ARG A 45 6.58 -10.95 -17.08
C ARG A 45 6.95 -9.48 -16.87
N HIS A 46 6.10 -8.55 -17.32
CA HIS A 46 6.30 -7.13 -17.09
C HIS A 46 6.40 -6.82 -15.59
N TYR A 47 5.43 -7.31 -14.81
CA TYR A 47 5.34 -7.09 -13.38
C TYR A 47 6.57 -7.64 -12.64
N ARG A 48 7.00 -8.86 -12.93
CA ARG A 48 8.17 -9.45 -12.27
C ARG A 48 9.47 -8.70 -12.55
N VAL A 49 9.68 -8.31 -13.81
CA VAL A 49 10.94 -7.66 -14.21
C VAL A 49 11.02 -6.22 -13.71
N LYS A 50 9.89 -5.50 -13.66
CA LYS A 50 9.90 -4.07 -13.32
C LYS A 50 9.47 -3.77 -11.89
N HIS A 51 8.56 -4.54 -11.31
CA HIS A 51 7.82 -4.16 -10.10
C HIS A 51 7.98 -5.10 -8.91
N GLU A 52 8.45 -6.34 -9.11
CA GLU A 52 8.65 -7.30 -8.00
C GLU A 52 9.63 -6.76 -6.95
N ASN A 53 10.66 -6.02 -7.39
CA ASN A 53 11.67 -5.44 -6.50
C ASN A 53 11.27 -4.06 -5.93
N GLU A 54 10.40 -3.30 -6.62
CA GLU A 54 9.98 -1.95 -6.21
C GLU A 54 8.83 -1.98 -5.19
N GLU A 55 7.90 -2.94 -5.31
CA GLU A 55 6.82 -3.12 -4.33
C GLU A 55 7.33 -3.67 -2.99
N GLU A 56 8.33 -4.55 -2.98
CA GLU A 56 8.95 -5.00 -1.72
C GLU A 56 9.70 -3.87 -1.02
N ALA A 57 10.48 -3.05 -1.76
CA ALA A 57 11.21 -1.94 -1.17
C ALA A 57 10.28 -0.87 -0.56
N THR A 58 9.15 -0.58 -1.20
CA THR A 58 8.18 0.41 -0.69
C THR A 58 7.37 -0.11 0.50
N ARG A 59 6.93 -1.38 0.48
CA ARG A 59 6.20 -2.00 1.61
C ARG A 59 7.09 -2.20 2.83
N THR A 60 8.32 -2.70 2.64
CA THR A 60 9.26 -2.92 3.75
C THR A 60 9.71 -1.61 4.39
N ASN A 61 9.91 -0.55 3.59
CA ASN A 61 10.28 0.76 4.13
C ASN A 61 9.13 1.38 4.97
N THR A 62 7.89 1.25 4.51
CA THR A 62 6.71 1.75 5.25
C THR A 62 6.51 1.01 6.57
N GLU A 63 6.61 -0.32 6.56
CA GLU A 63 6.47 -1.13 7.78
C GLU A 63 7.63 -0.86 8.76
N SER A 64 8.86 -0.76 8.27
CA SER A 64 10.04 -0.44 9.10
C SER A 64 9.92 0.94 9.76
N ARG A 65 9.43 1.94 9.01
CA ARG A 65 9.21 3.30 9.54
C ARG A 65 8.11 3.31 10.61
N LYS A 66 7.00 2.60 10.38
CA LYS A 66 5.92 2.48 11.35
C LYS A 66 6.41 1.87 12.66
N ILE A 67 7.18 0.77 12.59
CA ILE A 67 7.75 0.14 13.78
C ILE A 67 8.66 1.11 14.53
N ALA A 68 9.52 1.86 13.83
CA ALA A 68 10.40 2.84 14.45
C ALA A 68 9.61 3.96 15.17
N LEU A 69 8.51 4.42 14.57
CA LEU A 69 7.63 5.43 15.16
C LEU A 69 6.89 4.88 16.39
N ASP A 70 6.34 3.66 16.31
CA ASP A 70 5.70 3.00 17.46
C ASP A 70 6.67 2.86 18.64
N GLN A 71 7.91 2.46 18.38
CA GLN A 71 8.95 2.36 19.42
C GLN A 71 9.32 3.74 19.99
N ALA A 72 9.35 4.79 19.17
CA ALA A 72 9.62 6.14 19.65
C ALA A 72 8.50 6.64 20.58
N VAL A 73 7.22 6.43 20.19
CA VAL A 73 6.06 6.79 21.03
C VAL A 73 6.05 5.99 22.33
N LEU A 74 6.31 4.68 22.28
CA LEU A 74 6.42 3.85 23.49
C LEU A 74 7.53 4.34 24.42
N ASN A 75 8.71 4.66 23.88
CA ASN A 75 9.82 5.19 24.67
C ASN A 75 9.48 6.54 25.30
N PHE A 76 8.80 7.43 24.58
CA PHE A 76 8.31 8.70 25.13
C PHE A 76 7.38 8.46 26.33
N ILE A 77 6.39 7.57 26.19
CA ILE A 77 5.46 7.25 27.28
C ILE A 77 6.21 6.71 28.51
N ILE A 78 7.13 5.75 28.30
CA ILE A 78 7.85 5.09 29.39
C ILE A 78 8.83 6.05 30.08
N LYS A 79 9.63 6.79 29.31
CA LYS A 79 10.69 7.64 29.85
C LYS A 79 10.14 8.89 30.54
N ASP A 80 9.05 9.44 30.01
CA ASP A 80 8.43 10.64 30.56
C ASP A 80 7.26 10.32 31.50
N CYS A 81 7.09 9.04 31.89
CA CYS A 81 6.04 8.55 32.78
C CYS A 81 4.64 9.04 32.39
N GLN A 82 4.35 9.11 31.09
CA GLN A 82 3.07 9.61 30.60
C GLN A 82 1.99 8.53 30.75
N PRO A 83 0.74 8.92 31.03
CA PRO A 83 -0.36 7.96 31.00
C PRO A 83 -0.58 7.45 29.57
N LEU A 84 -1.00 6.20 29.43
CA LEU A 84 -1.29 5.60 28.12
C LEU A 84 -2.38 6.35 27.33
N SER A 85 -3.20 7.17 27.99
CA SER A 85 -4.20 8.02 27.35
C SER A 85 -3.60 9.21 26.59
N ILE A 86 -2.29 9.48 26.68
CA ILE A 86 -1.66 10.61 25.98
C ILE A 86 -1.82 10.53 24.46
N VAL A 87 -1.85 9.30 23.91
CA VAL A 87 -2.04 9.04 22.47
C VAL A 87 -3.43 9.42 21.97
N GLU A 88 -4.39 9.59 22.87
CA GLU A 88 -5.77 10.00 22.57
C GLU A 88 -5.96 11.52 22.73
N SER A 89 -4.97 12.23 23.29
CA SER A 89 -5.07 13.67 23.51
C SER A 89 -5.04 14.44 22.18
N GLU A 90 -5.90 15.45 22.05
CA GLU A 90 -6.02 16.25 20.83
C GLU A 90 -4.71 16.96 20.46
N GLY A 91 -4.01 17.51 21.47
CA GLY A 91 -2.74 18.20 21.26
C GLY A 91 -1.63 17.28 20.74
N PHE A 92 -1.47 16.09 21.32
CA PHE A 92 -0.47 15.13 20.87
C PHE A 92 -0.80 14.59 19.48
N ARG A 93 -2.06 14.28 19.19
CA ARG A 93 -2.51 13.87 17.86
C ARG A 93 -2.26 14.96 16.82
N GLY A 94 -2.53 16.22 17.16
CA GLY A 94 -2.23 17.37 16.30
C GLY A 94 -0.75 17.50 15.99
N LEU A 95 0.12 17.34 16.99
CA LEU A 95 1.57 17.34 16.80
C LEU A 95 2.02 16.23 15.84
N ILE A 96 1.57 15.00 16.07
CA ILE A 96 1.96 13.85 15.24
C ILE A 96 1.44 14.01 13.81
N GLN A 97 0.23 14.52 13.62
CA GLN A 97 -0.33 14.77 12.29
C GLN A 97 0.51 15.79 11.49
N VAL A 98 1.10 16.79 12.15
CA VAL A 98 1.98 17.78 11.51
C VAL A 98 3.36 17.16 11.20
N LEU A 99 3.88 16.31 12.08
CA LEU A 99 5.20 15.67 11.90
C LEU A 99 5.17 14.57 10.84
N ASP A 100 4.14 13.72 10.86
CA ASP A 100 3.91 12.66 9.87
C ASP A 100 2.41 12.41 9.67
N PRO A 101 1.81 12.94 8.59
CA PRO A 101 0.40 12.75 8.29
C PRO A 101 0.00 11.30 8.00
N SER A 102 0.95 10.43 7.66
CA SER A 102 0.71 9.03 7.27
C SER A 102 0.74 8.05 8.45
N TYR A 103 1.28 8.48 9.59
CA TYR A 103 1.40 7.64 10.77
C TYR A 103 0.11 7.67 11.61
N VAL A 104 -0.48 6.50 11.81
CA VAL A 104 -1.69 6.33 12.63
C VAL A 104 -1.29 5.92 14.04
N LEU A 105 -1.57 6.79 15.00
CA LEU A 105 -1.28 6.53 16.41
C LEU A 105 -2.03 5.29 16.93
N PRO A 106 -1.37 4.44 17.74
CA PRO A 106 -2.03 3.34 18.43
C PRO A 106 -3.16 3.83 19.34
N THR A 107 -4.26 3.10 19.37
CA THR A 107 -5.41 3.36 20.27
C THR A 107 -5.38 2.43 21.46
N ARG A 108 -5.87 2.89 22.62
CA ARG A 108 -6.06 2.02 23.79
C ARG A 108 -7.23 1.06 23.51
N LYS A 109 -7.03 -0.25 23.67
CA LYS A 109 -8.11 -1.24 23.72
C LYS A 109 -8.34 -1.67 25.16
#